data_AF-A0A6J1WA05-F1
#
_entry.id   AF-A0A6J1WA05-F1
#
_cell.length_a   1.000
_cell.length_b   1.000
_cell.length_c   1.000
_cell.angle_alpha   90.00
_cell.angle_beta   90.00
_cell.angle_gamma   90.00
#
_symmetry.space_group_name_H-M   'P 1'
#
loop_
_entity.id
_entity.type
_entity.pdbx_description
1 polymer ?
#
loop_
_entity_poly.entity_id
_entity_poly.type
_entity_poly.pdbx_seq_one_letter_code
_entity_poly.pdbx_strand_id
1 'polypeptide(L)'
;MERTCDTLLMCIVTVLNQGLRNGGGVGDVLRKPSKEEPLFAARVVYDLLFYFIVIIIVLNLIFGVIIDTFADLRSEKQKKEEILKTTCFICGLERDKFDNKTVSFEEHIKSEHNMWHYLYFIVLVRVKDPTEYTGPESYVAQMIAVSPILL
;
A
#
# COMPACT_ATOMS: atom_id res chain seq x y z
N MET A 1 27.68 38.54 -7.37
CA MET A 1 26.86 37.83 -6.36
C MET A 1 25.45 37.78 -6.92
N GLU A 2 25.00 36.61 -7.34
CA GLU A 2 23.67 36.42 -7.94
C GLU A 2 22.63 36.50 -6.82
N ARG A 3 21.59 37.33 -6.99
CA ARG A 3 20.59 37.57 -5.94
C ARG A 3 19.50 36.51 -6.01
N THR A 4 19.61 35.50 -5.16
CA THR A 4 18.72 34.33 -5.13
C THR A 4 17.40 34.53 -4.37
N CYS A 5 17.15 35.70 -3.78
CA CYS A 5 15.96 35.98 -2.96
C CYS A 5 15.45 37.43 -3.18
N ASP A 6 15.38 37.89 -4.43
CA ASP A 6 14.81 39.22 -4.76
C ASP A 6 13.27 39.19 -4.85
N THR A 7 12.68 38.03 -5.15
CA THR A 7 11.24 37.81 -5.07
C THR A 7 10.92 36.74 -4.03
N LEU A 8 9.76 36.87 -3.39
CA LEU A 8 9.31 35.91 -2.38
C LEU A 8 9.28 34.47 -2.93
N LEU A 9 8.85 34.31 -4.18
CA LEU A 9 8.80 33.02 -4.86
C LEU A 9 10.20 32.42 -5.06
N MET A 10 11.17 33.20 -5.55
CA MET A 10 12.56 32.75 -5.71
C MET A 10 13.18 32.37 -4.36
N CYS A 11 12.83 33.10 -3.30
CA CYS A 11 13.30 32.79 -1.96
C CYS A 11 12.75 31.45 -1.46
N ILE A 12 11.45 31.20 -1.61
CA ILE A 12 10.82 29.93 -1.23
C ILE A 12 11.46 28.77 -2.00
N VAL A 13 11.62 28.90 -3.33
CA VAL A 13 12.24 27.86 -4.16
C VAL A 13 13.70 27.60 -3.75
N THR A 14 14.46 28.66 -3.44
CA THR A 14 15.86 28.54 -3.00
C THR A 14 15.95 27.83 -1.65
N VAL A 15 15.09 28.17 -0.68
CA VAL A 15 15.04 27.50 0.63
C VAL A 15 14.65 26.03 0.49
N LEU A 16 13.64 25.72 -0.33
CA LEU A 16 13.20 24.34 -0.55
C LEU A 16 14.26 23.49 -1.27
N ASN A 17 14.86 24.01 -2.34
CA ASN A 17 15.81 23.23 -3.14
C ASN A 17 17.18 23.16 -2.45
N GLN A 18 17.76 24.30 -2.08
CA GLN A 18 19.13 24.35 -1.55
C GLN A 18 19.16 24.15 -0.03
N GLY A 19 18.18 24.68 0.70
CA GLY A 19 18.12 24.55 2.16
C GLY A 19 17.83 23.12 2.64
N LEU A 20 17.01 22.35 1.93
CA LEU A 20 16.76 20.94 2.27
C LEU A 20 17.88 20.00 1.80
N ARG A 21 18.51 20.28 0.66
CA ARG A 21 19.52 19.37 0.06
C ARG A 21 20.92 19.51 0.65
N ASN A 22 21.28 20.69 1.16
CA ASN A 22 22.64 20.94 1.67
C ASN A 22 22.89 20.41 3.10
N GLY A 23 21.94 19.69 3.70
CA GLY A 23 22.13 18.98 4.97
C GLY A 23 22.13 19.87 6.22
N GLY A 24 22.84 21.01 6.23
CA GLY A 24 22.90 21.95 7.36
C GLY A 24 21.79 23.01 7.41
N GLY A 25 20.79 22.91 6.53
CA GLY A 25 19.66 23.82 6.48
C GLY A 25 19.93 25.11 5.69
N VAL A 26 19.08 26.12 5.89
CA VAL A 26 19.13 27.38 5.13
C VAL A 26 20.32 28.28 5.50
N GLY A 27 20.93 28.07 6.67
CA GLY A 27 22.10 28.81 7.15
C GLY A 27 23.36 28.61 6.29
N ASP A 28 23.47 27.48 5.60
CA ASP A 28 24.62 27.18 4.71
C ASP A 28 24.51 27.87 3.35
N VAL A 29 23.30 28.24 2.94
CA VAL A 29 23.01 28.90 1.65
C VAL A 29 23.04 30.41 1.80
N LEU A 30 22.57 30.92 2.94
CA LEU A 30 22.48 32.35 3.20
C LEU A 30 23.84 32.92 3.65
N ARG A 31 24.04 34.22 3.39
CA ARG A 31 25.30 34.90 3.73
C ARG A 31 25.57 34.77 5.23
N LYS A 32 26.77 34.32 5.60
CA LYS A 32 27.23 34.29 6.99
C LYS A 32 27.18 35.70 7.60
N PRO A 33 26.41 35.92 8.68
CA PRO A 33 26.32 37.23 9.31
C PRO A 33 27.64 37.58 10.03
N SER A 34 28.01 38.86 10.05
CA SER A 34 29.14 39.34 10.87
C SER A 34 28.72 39.42 12.34
N LYS A 35 29.68 39.24 13.26
CA LYS A 35 29.45 39.36 14.72
C LYS A 35 29.02 40.75 15.17
N GLU A 36 29.28 41.75 14.34
CA GLU A 36 28.98 43.17 14.59
C GLU A 36 27.55 43.56 14.19
N GLU A 37 26.83 42.66 13.51
CA GLU A 37 25.46 42.93 13.07
C GLU A 37 24.47 42.76 14.24
N PRO A 38 23.55 43.73 14.48
CA PRO A 38 22.62 43.67 15.61
C PRO A 38 21.66 42.47 15.55
N LEU A 39 21.47 41.89 14.36
CA LEU A 39 20.58 40.74 14.12
C LEU A 39 21.30 39.40 14.16
N PHE A 40 22.59 39.35 14.52
CA PHE A 40 23.38 38.11 14.52
C PHE A 40 22.75 37.01 15.38
N ALA A 41 22.33 37.33 16.62
CA ALA A 41 21.74 36.33 17.51
C ALA A 41 20.40 35.80 17.00
N ALA A 42 19.52 36.68 16.51
CA ALA A 42 18.24 36.30 15.93
C ALA A 42 18.43 35.40 14.69
N ARG A 43 19.47 35.69 13.89
CA ARG A 43 19.82 34.90 12.70
C ARG A 43 20.28 33.48 13.07
N VAL A 44 21.13 33.34 14.06
CA VAL A 44 21.61 32.02 14.54
C VAL A 44 20.46 31.18 15.09
N VAL A 45 19.58 31.79 15.89
CA VAL A 45 18.40 31.10 16.43
C VAL A 45 17.47 30.64 15.30
N TYR A 46 17.25 31.48 14.28
CA TYR A 46 16.46 31.11 13.11
C TYR A 46 17.05 29.92 12.35
N ASP A 47 18.37 29.92 12.08
CA ASP A 47 19.04 28.84 11.35
C ASP A 47 19.00 27.51 12.14
N LEU A 48 19.17 27.57 13.47
CA LEU A 48 19.05 26.39 14.36
C LEU A 48 17.62 25.85 14.42
N LEU A 49 16.61 26.72 14.57
CA LEU A 49 15.21 26.30 14.59
C LEU A 49 14.80 25.67 13.25
N PHE A 50 15.24 26.25 12.14
CA PHE A 50 15.00 25.68 10.81
C PHE A 50 15.60 24.27 10.70
N TYR A 51 16.84 24.07 11.17
CA TYR A 51 17.49 22.78 11.14
C TYR A 51 16.73 21.72 11.97
N PHE A 52 16.41 22.01 13.24
CA PHE A 52 15.71 21.03 14.08
C PHE A 52 14.28 20.75 13.61
N ILE A 53 13.53 21.76 13.20
CA ILE A 53 12.14 21.57 12.81
C ILE A 53 12.05 20.96 11.41
N VAL A 54 12.70 21.57 10.41
CA VAL A 54 12.48 21.20 9.01
C VAL A 54 13.35 20.01 8.61
N ILE A 55 14.63 20.00 8.99
CA ILE A 55 15.53 18.90 8.59
C ILE A 55 15.32 17.69 9.49
N ILE A 56 15.38 17.87 10.82
CA ILE A 56 15.29 16.72 11.74
C ILE A 56 13.86 16.21 11.90
N ILE A 57 12.88 17.07 12.23
CA ILE A 57 11.52 16.57 12.51
C ILE A 57 10.78 16.23 11.20
N VAL A 58 10.68 17.15 10.25
CA VAL A 58 9.84 16.94 9.05
C VAL A 58 10.39 15.82 8.14
N LEU A 59 11.69 15.77 7.84
CA LEU A 59 12.21 14.71 6.98
C LEU A 59 12.11 13.32 7.64
N ASN A 60 12.40 13.21 8.94
CA ASN A 60 12.27 11.93 9.64
C ASN A 60 10.80 11.52 9.79
N LEU A 61 9.86 12.47 9.89
CA LEU A 61 8.43 12.17 9.85
C LEU A 61 8.03 11.59 8.48
N ILE A 62 8.47 12.21 7.38
CA ILE A 62 8.20 11.69 6.02
C ILE A 62 8.74 10.27 5.87
N PHE A 63 9.99 10.02 6.26
CA PHE A 63 10.54 8.66 6.24
C PHE A 63 9.78 7.71 7.18
N GLY A 64 9.33 8.20 8.34
CA GLY A 64 8.50 7.44 9.27
C GLY A 64 7.21 6.96 8.62
N VAL A 65 6.47 7.85 7.95
CA VAL A 65 5.23 7.48 7.21
C VAL A 65 5.53 6.48 6.11
N ILE A 66 6.61 6.67 5.35
CA ILE A 66 6.99 5.71 4.29
C ILE A 66 7.26 4.33 4.89
N ILE A 67 8.03 4.24 5.97
CA ILE A 67 8.34 2.97 6.64
C ILE A 67 7.07 2.31 7.19
N ASP A 68 6.19 3.09 7.80
CA ASP A 68 4.92 2.64 8.35
C ASP A 68 4.03 2.04 7.25
N THR A 69 3.85 2.75 6.13
CA THR A 69 3.08 2.22 4.99
C THR A 69 3.66 0.94 4.41
N PHE A 70 4.98 0.79 4.34
CA PHE A 70 5.60 -0.47 3.91
C PHE A 70 5.39 -1.62 4.93
N ALA A 71 5.40 -1.31 6.22
CA ALA A 71 5.09 -2.29 7.26
C ALA A 71 3.63 -2.76 7.16
N ASP A 72 2.70 -1.84 6.91
CA ASP A 72 1.28 -2.15 6.70
C ASP A 72 1.07 -3.03 5.47
N LEU A 73 1.65 -2.67 4.31
CA LEU A 73 1.56 -3.48 3.10
C LEU A 73 2.11 -4.90 3.31
N ARG A 74 3.17 -5.04 4.12
CA ARG A 74 3.72 -6.34 4.49
C ARG A 74 2.75 -7.13 5.37
N SER A 75 2.17 -6.50 6.38
CA SER A 75 1.20 -7.11 7.29
C SER A 75 -0.05 -7.57 6.54
N GLU A 76 -0.59 -6.73 5.64
CA GLU A 76 -1.72 -7.09 4.79
C GLU A 76 -1.42 -8.28 3.88
N LYS A 77 -0.23 -8.30 3.25
CA LYS A 77 0.20 -9.43 2.42
C LYS A 77 0.28 -10.72 3.25
N GLN A 78 0.91 -10.67 4.42
CA GLN A 78 1.04 -11.83 5.29
C GLN A 78 -0.34 -12.35 5.75
N LYS A 79 -1.24 -11.45 6.13
CA LYS A 79 -2.62 -11.79 6.51
C LYS A 79 -3.38 -12.46 5.36
N LYS A 80 -3.26 -11.94 4.13
CA LYS A 80 -3.90 -12.55 2.95
C LYS A 80 -3.33 -13.96 2.67
N GLU A 81 -2.02 -14.13 2.74
CA GLU A 81 -1.38 -15.43 2.56
C GLU A 81 -1.76 -16.44 3.65
N GLU A 82 -1.92 -15.98 4.89
CA GLU A 82 -2.39 -16.81 6.00
C GLU A 82 -3.82 -17.28 5.78
N ILE A 83 -4.75 -16.36 5.48
CA ILE A 83 -6.15 -16.70 5.18
C ILE A 83 -6.23 -17.72 4.04
N LEU A 84 -5.44 -17.55 2.97
CA LEU A 84 -5.42 -18.51 1.85
C LEU A 84 -4.94 -19.91 2.26
N LYS A 85 -4.06 -20.02 3.27
CA LYS A 85 -3.52 -21.30 3.77
C LYS A 85 -4.43 -21.98 4.78
N THR A 86 -5.18 -21.19 5.56
CA THR A 86 -6.00 -21.69 6.67
C THR A 86 -7.48 -21.76 6.35
N THR A 87 -7.95 -21.10 5.30
CA THR A 87 -9.38 -20.98 4.99
C THR A 87 -9.65 -21.47 3.57
N CYS A 88 -10.70 -22.26 3.37
CA CYS A 88 -11.10 -22.72 2.04
C CYS A 88 -11.71 -21.56 1.23
N PHE A 89 -11.22 -21.34 0.01
CA PHE A 89 -11.65 -20.25 -0.87
C PHE A 89 -13.15 -20.30 -1.24
N ILE A 90 -13.73 -21.50 -1.35
CA ILE A 90 -15.11 -21.68 -1.82
C ILE A 90 -16.12 -21.60 -0.68
N CYS A 91 -15.89 -22.32 0.43
CA CYS A 91 -16.86 -22.42 1.53
C CYS A 91 -16.52 -21.55 2.74
N GLY A 92 -15.33 -20.94 2.80
CA GLY A 92 -14.91 -20.10 3.92
C GLY A 92 -14.63 -20.84 5.22
N LEU A 93 -14.58 -22.18 5.22
CA LEU A 93 -14.28 -22.96 6.42
C LEU A 93 -12.79 -22.90 6.74
N GLU A 94 -12.49 -22.66 8.03
CA GLU A 94 -11.15 -22.73 8.59
C GLU A 94 -10.66 -24.18 8.69
N ARG A 95 -9.34 -24.35 8.62
CA ARG A 95 -8.63 -25.63 8.63
C ARG A 95 -8.91 -26.42 9.91
N ASP A 96 -9.08 -25.74 11.05
CA ASP A 96 -9.38 -26.33 12.36
C ASP A 96 -10.67 -27.18 12.34
N LYS A 97 -11.62 -26.87 11.45
CA LYS A 97 -12.87 -27.64 11.30
C LYS A 97 -12.68 -29.02 10.69
N PHE A 98 -11.52 -29.30 10.11
CA PHE A 98 -11.19 -30.56 9.46
C PHE A 98 -10.40 -31.53 10.36
N ASP A 99 -9.92 -31.07 11.53
CA ASP A 99 -9.07 -31.89 12.42
C ASP A 99 -9.78 -33.15 12.95
N ASN A 100 -11.12 -33.11 13.09
CA ASN A 100 -11.94 -34.24 13.56
C ASN A 100 -12.80 -34.86 12.44
N LYS A 101 -12.47 -34.60 11.18
CA LYS A 101 -13.21 -35.11 10.01
C LYS A 101 -12.41 -36.22 9.32
N THR A 102 -13.11 -37.03 8.54
CA THR A 102 -12.50 -38.10 7.73
C THR A 102 -11.70 -37.56 6.54
N VAL A 103 -12.01 -36.33 6.09
CA VAL A 103 -11.36 -35.66 4.97
C VAL A 103 -10.44 -34.57 5.52
N SER A 104 -9.17 -34.56 5.09
CA SER A 104 -8.21 -33.51 5.47
C SER A 104 -8.51 -32.21 4.74
N PHE A 105 -8.06 -31.09 5.30
CA PHE A 105 -8.19 -29.77 4.64
C PHE A 105 -7.52 -29.76 3.26
N GLU A 106 -6.38 -30.44 3.11
CA GLU A 106 -5.68 -30.56 1.83
C GLU A 106 -6.49 -31.31 0.77
N GLU A 107 -7.16 -32.40 1.15
CA GLU A 107 -8.03 -33.15 0.23
C GLU A 107 -9.27 -32.33 -0.13
N HIS A 108 -9.85 -31.63 0.86
CA HIS A 108 -10.98 -30.74 0.67
C HIS A 108 -10.68 -29.65 -0.37
N ILE A 109 -9.56 -28.93 -0.29
CA ILE A 109 -9.24 -27.84 -1.23
C ILE A 109 -8.73 -28.34 -2.60
N LYS A 110 -8.23 -29.57 -2.70
CA LYS A 110 -7.67 -30.13 -3.95
C LYS A 110 -8.69 -30.91 -4.77
N SER A 111 -9.61 -31.61 -4.12
CA SER A 111 -10.55 -32.53 -4.76
C SER A 111 -11.98 -32.01 -4.69
N GLU A 112 -12.49 -31.71 -3.50
CA GLU A 112 -13.89 -31.31 -3.30
C GLU A 112 -14.13 -29.85 -3.75
N HIS A 113 -13.34 -28.92 -3.23
CA HIS A 113 -13.46 -27.47 -3.41
C HIS A 113 -12.25 -26.88 -4.16
N ASN A 114 -11.85 -27.53 -5.24
CA ASN A 114 -10.81 -27.02 -6.12
C ASN A 114 -11.32 -25.82 -6.94
N MET A 115 -10.73 -24.64 -6.75
CA MET A 115 -11.13 -23.41 -7.44
C MET A 115 -11.16 -23.54 -8.97
N TRP A 116 -10.25 -24.34 -9.55
CA TRP A 116 -10.14 -24.50 -10.99
C TRP A 116 -11.26 -25.35 -11.56
N HIS A 117 -11.76 -26.33 -10.80
CA HIS A 117 -12.92 -27.12 -11.22
C HIS A 117 -14.17 -26.24 -11.36
N TYR A 118 -14.36 -25.25 -10.47
CA TYR A 118 -15.43 -24.27 -10.61
C TYR A 118 -15.28 -23.42 -11.88
N LEU A 119 -14.07 -22.93 -12.17
CA LEU A 119 -13.80 -22.17 -13.39
C LEU A 119 -14.05 -23.01 -14.66
N TYR A 120 -13.56 -24.24 -14.70
CA TYR A 120 -13.79 -25.16 -15.82
C TYR A 120 -15.26 -25.45 -16.03
N PHE A 121 -16.03 -25.63 -14.95
CA PHE A 121 -17.46 -25.83 -15.04
C PHE A 121 -18.21 -24.61 -15.58
N ILE A 122 -17.83 -23.40 -15.17
CA ILE A 122 -18.41 -22.16 -15.72
C ILE A 122 -18.10 -22.05 -17.22
N VAL A 123 -16.86 -22.30 -17.63
CA VAL A 123 -16.48 -22.27 -19.06
C VAL A 123 -17.25 -23.34 -19.85
N LEU A 124 -17.38 -24.55 -19.32
CA LEU A 124 -18.18 -25.63 -19.92
C LEU A 124 -19.62 -25.17 -20.16
N VAL A 125 -20.29 -24.63 -19.14
CA VAL A 125 -21.67 -24.13 -19.24
C VAL A 125 -21.80 -22.93 -20.18
N ARG A 126 -20.72 -22.20 -20.50
CA ARG A 126 -20.76 -21.10 -21.47
C ARG A 126 -20.60 -21.56 -22.92
N VAL A 127 -19.90 -22.66 -23.15
CA VAL A 127 -19.52 -23.13 -24.49
C VAL A 127 -20.39 -24.29 -24.98
N LYS A 128 -20.88 -25.12 -24.05
CA LYS A 128 -21.72 -26.28 -24.36
C LYS A 128 -23.08 -25.84 -24.92
N ASP A 129 -23.65 -26.63 -25.83
CA ASP A 129 -24.97 -26.35 -26.38
C ASP A 129 -26.05 -26.43 -25.28
N PRO A 130 -26.92 -25.42 -25.13
CA PRO A 130 -27.97 -25.42 -24.12
C PRO A 130 -28.93 -26.61 -24.19
N THR A 131 -29.08 -27.23 -25.36
CA THR A 131 -29.92 -28.43 -25.55
C THR A 131 -29.29 -29.69 -24.95
N GLU A 132 -27.98 -29.68 -24.70
CA GLU A 132 -27.23 -30.79 -24.12
C GLU A 132 -26.99 -30.63 -22.62
N TYR A 133 -27.53 -29.58 -22.00
CA TYR A 133 -27.38 -29.37 -20.57
C TYR A 133 -28.04 -30.49 -19.78
N THR A 134 -27.33 -30.94 -18.76
CA THR A 134 -27.92 -31.74 -17.68
C THR A 134 -28.82 -30.84 -16.81
N GLY A 135 -29.65 -31.46 -15.95
CA GLY A 135 -30.49 -30.72 -15.00
C GLY A 135 -29.70 -29.70 -14.16
N PRO A 136 -28.59 -30.09 -13.50
CA PRO A 136 -27.75 -29.16 -12.74
C PRO A 136 -27.10 -28.06 -13.61
N GLU A 137 -26.61 -28.38 -14.80
CA GLU A 137 -26.03 -27.39 -15.72
C GLU A 137 -27.08 -26.34 -16.12
N SER A 138 -28.31 -26.77 -16.41
CA SER A 138 -29.43 -25.88 -16.74
C SER A 138 -29.76 -24.93 -15.59
N TYR A 139 -29.80 -25.46 -14.36
CA TYR A 139 -30.02 -24.64 -13.18
C TYR A 139 -28.91 -23.60 -12.99
N VAL A 140 -27.65 -24.02 -13.08
CA VAL A 140 -26.51 -23.10 -12.94
C VAL A 140 -26.49 -22.06 -14.06
N ALA A 141 -26.78 -22.44 -15.30
CA ALA A 141 -26.89 -21.51 -16.42
C ALA A 141 -27.96 -20.44 -16.18
N GLN A 142 -29.13 -20.83 -15.66
CA GLN A 142 -30.18 -19.88 -15.27
C GLN A 142 -29.74 -18.95 -14.14
N MET A 143 -29.08 -19.49 -13.10
CA MET A 143 -28.58 -18.70 -11.98
C MET A 143 -27.54 -17.66 -12.43
N ILE A 144 -26.62 -18.04 -13.33
CA ILE A 144 -25.62 -17.13 -13.92
C ILE A 144 -26.30 -16.00 -14.72
N ALA A 145 -27.41 -16.29 -15.41
CA ALA A 145 -28.16 -15.30 -16.18
C ALA A 145 -28.95 -14.32 -15.30
N VAL A 146 -29.45 -14.77 -14.14
CA VAL A 146 -30.26 -13.95 -13.21
C VAL A 146 -29.38 -13.11 -12.27
N SER A 147 -28.29 -13.66 -11.77
CA SER A 147 -27.35 -12.94 -10.91
C SER A 147 -25.94 -13.49 -11.07
N PRO A 148 -25.04 -12.76 -11.73
CA PRO A 148 -23.63 -13.14 -11.76
C PRO A 148 -23.01 -12.88 -10.38
N ILE A 149 -23.06 -13.87 -9.48
CA ILE A 149 -22.32 -13.83 -8.21
C ILE A 149 -20.79 -13.91 -8.46
N LEU A 150 -20.39 -14.29 -9.68
CA LEU A 150 -19.01 -14.52 -10.13
C LEU A 150 -18.55 -13.57 -11.25
N LEU A 151 -19.35 -12.56 -11.65
CA LEU A 151 -18.96 -11.49 -12.60
C LEU A 151 -19.43 -10.11 -12.12
#